data_AF-A0A842NTW4-F1
#
_entry.id   AF-A0A842NTW4-F1
#
_cell.length_a   1.000
_cell.length_b   1.000
_cell.length_c   1.000
_cell.angle_alpha   90.00
_cell.angle_beta   90.00
_cell.angle_gamma   90.00
#
_symmetry.space_group_name_H-M   'P 1'
#
loop_
_entity.id
_entity.type
_entity.pdbx_description
1 polymer ?
#
loop_
_entity_poly.entity_id
_entity_poly.type
_entity_poly.pdbx_seq_one_letter_code
_entity_poly.pdbx_strand_id
1 'polypeptide(L)'
;MKNFNAIAGRMLKKIGDSLGRQSSVIHIFAKKYAGKLKDDLKVMTDGNDEISTIITNYSELETKIEQILNTMNKIEQSKKSISDLGEQEKLTTKTIYDLITTIGSDEKEIENIKNSSEYTEFLQINEKLDSLSSEKNKIRNEIELQLTKISRPLNKYVYVSSLDKPLKKLLANLIANPYDVLVDSNKQDIIQILESTRNGIQSGSVSVKDTDKSLLQIDETLSLIPGFIEKISIFNRSKSDIESKLLGFNNDQLRQKESVLSMHKNDKSSLESKIRSIEKELKDTTEIIPKFVKSVESILNEISAVQYVIRTE
;
A
#
# COMPACT_ATOMS: atom_id res chain seq x y z
N MET A 1 9.81 -113.65 -9.07
CA MET A 1 8.80 -113.06 -8.16
C MET A 1 8.60 -113.82 -6.84
N LYS A 2 8.38 -115.15 -6.81
CA LYS A 2 8.18 -115.90 -5.55
C LYS A 2 9.33 -115.79 -4.53
N ASN A 3 10.59 -115.72 -4.98
CA ASN A 3 11.74 -115.55 -4.08
C ASN A 3 11.83 -114.15 -3.43
N PHE A 4 11.46 -113.08 -4.13
CA PHE A 4 11.54 -111.72 -3.60
C PHE A 4 10.50 -111.48 -2.49
N ASN A 5 9.24 -111.88 -2.72
CA ASN A 5 8.18 -111.75 -1.71
C ASN A 5 8.47 -112.58 -0.45
N ALA A 6 9.10 -113.76 -0.60
CA ALA A 6 9.49 -114.59 0.53
C ALA A 6 10.68 -114.01 1.33
N ILE A 7 11.56 -113.23 0.68
CA ILE A 7 12.69 -112.54 1.34
C ILE A 7 12.19 -111.25 2.01
N ALA A 8 11.39 -110.45 1.31
CA ALA A 8 10.81 -109.22 1.82
C ALA A 8 9.86 -109.48 3.01
N GLY A 9 9.01 -110.51 2.92
CA GLY A 9 8.13 -110.91 4.04
C GLY A 9 8.91 -111.39 5.27
N ARG A 10 10.04 -112.10 5.08
CA ARG A 10 10.93 -112.51 6.18
C ARG A 10 11.70 -111.34 6.79
N MET A 11 12.12 -110.36 5.98
CA MET A 11 12.71 -109.12 6.47
C MET A 11 11.71 -108.27 7.26
N LEU A 12 10.52 -108.04 6.72
CA LEU A 12 9.46 -107.27 7.41
C LEU A 12 9.03 -107.94 8.71
N LYS A 13 8.93 -109.27 8.73
CA LYS A 13 8.66 -110.01 9.96
C LYS A 13 9.82 -109.93 10.96
N LYS A 14 11.09 -110.00 10.51
CA LYS A 14 12.25 -109.80 11.40
C LYS A 14 12.31 -108.39 11.98
N ILE A 15 11.97 -107.37 11.19
CA ILE A 15 11.89 -105.98 11.64
C ILE A 15 10.73 -105.81 12.61
N GLY A 16 9.53 -106.31 12.28
CA GLY A 16 8.35 -106.28 13.14
C GLY A 16 8.57 -107.03 14.46
N ASP A 17 9.19 -108.21 14.43
CA ASP A 17 9.50 -108.99 15.63
C ASP A 17 10.64 -108.35 16.44
N SER A 18 11.61 -107.67 15.80
CA SER A 18 12.66 -106.91 16.49
C SER A 18 12.07 -105.70 17.20
N LEU A 19 11.15 -104.98 16.54
CA LEU A 19 10.46 -103.83 17.11
C LEU A 19 9.51 -104.25 18.25
N GLY A 20 8.79 -105.37 18.08
CA GLY A 20 7.93 -105.94 19.12
C GLY A 20 8.72 -106.44 20.34
N ARG A 21 9.83 -107.17 20.12
CA ARG A 21 10.69 -107.68 21.21
C ARG A 21 11.50 -106.58 21.91
N GLN A 22 11.80 -105.48 21.22
CA GLN A 22 12.49 -104.31 21.78
C GLN A 22 11.53 -103.16 22.11
N SER A 23 10.21 -103.39 22.18
CA SER A 23 9.21 -102.34 22.45
C SER A 23 9.52 -101.52 23.72
N SER A 24 9.99 -102.17 24.80
CA SER A 24 10.50 -101.52 26.01
C SER A 24 11.69 -100.58 25.73
N VAL A 25 12.63 -101.03 24.91
CA VAL A 25 13.82 -100.28 24.50
C VAL A 25 13.44 -99.12 23.58
N ILE A 26 12.47 -99.31 22.68
CA ILE A 26 11.90 -98.25 21.84
C ILE A 26 11.21 -97.19 22.68
N HIS A 27 10.45 -97.55 23.72
CA HIS A 27 9.85 -96.56 24.63
C HIS A 27 10.95 -95.74 25.36
N ILE A 28 12.05 -96.38 25.78
CA ILE A 28 13.19 -95.70 26.40
C ILE A 28 13.86 -94.74 25.40
N PHE A 29 14.11 -95.18 24.16
CA PHE A 29 14.68 -94.33 23.12
C PHE A 29 13.74 -93.19 22.74
N ALA A 30 12.44 -93.46 22.52
CA ALA A 30 11.44 -92.44 22.22
C ALA A 30 11.37 -91.38 23.33
N LYS A 31 11.41 -91.78 24.61
CA LYS A 31 11.46 -90.85 25.75
C LYS A 31 12.74 -90.00 25.75
N LYS A 32 13.90 -90.60 25.45
CA LYS A 32 15.19 -89.90 25.36
C LYS A 32 15.20 -88.89 24.19
N TYR A 33 14.74 -89.28 23.02
CA TYR A 33 14.66 -88.39 21.85
C TYR A 33 13.60 -87.30 22.03
N ALA A 34 12.46 -87.60 22.67
CA ALA A 34 11.46 -86.59 23.02
C ALA A 34 11.99 -85.56 24.04
N GLY A 35 12.78 -86.01 25.02
CA GLY A 35 13.48 -85.12 25.96
C GLY A 35 14.47 -84.19 25.25
N LYS A 36 15.34 -84.75 24.41
CA LYS A 36 16.27 -83.96 23.60
C LYS A 36 15.55 -82.96 22.68
N LEU A 37 14.50 -83.41 21.99
CA LEU A 37 13.69 -82.54 21.14
C LEU A 37 13.07 -81.39 21.94
N LYS A 38 12.57 -81.65 23.17
CA LYS A 38 12.06 -80.61 24.06
C LYS A 38 13.14 -79.60 24.45
N ASP A 39 14.35 -80.07 24.77
CA ASP A 39 15.47 -79.20 25.12
C ASP A 39 15.92 -78.35 23.91
N ASP A 40 16.03 -78.97 22.73
CA ASP A 40 16.36 -78.30 21.47
C ASP A 40 15.29 -77.25 21.11
N LEU A 41 14.00 -77.56 21.27
CA LEU A 41 12.89 -76.62 21.06
C LEU A 41 12.93 -75.46 22.06
N LYS A 42 13.32 -75.70 23.31
CA LYS A 42 13.46 -74.63 24.31
C LYS A 42 14.55 -73.64 23.90
N VAL A 43 15.74 -74.14 23.51
CA VAL A 43 16.83 -73.29 23.02
C VAL A 43 16.39 -72.49 21.78
N MET A 44 15.63 -73.11 20.88
CA MET A 44 15.09 -72.43 19.71
C MET A 44 14.10 -71.32 20.07
N THR A 45 13.21 -71.55 21.04
CA THR A 45 12.28 -70.52 21.53
C THR A 45 13.02 -69.36 22.20
N ASP A 46 13.93 -69.66 23.13
CA ASP A 46 14.71 -68.63 23.85
C ASP A 46 15.51 -67.77 22.84
N GLY A 47 16.17 -68.40 21.86
CA GLY A 47 16.88 -67.68 20.80
C GLY A 47 15.97 -66.88 19.88
N ASN A 48 14.75 -67.36 19.60
CA ASN A 48 13.77 -66.61 18.81
C ASN A 48 13.27 -65.36 19.54
N ASP A 49 13.08 -65.44 20.86
CA ASP A 49 12.66 -64.30 21.68
C ASP A 49 13.77 -63.24 21.76
N GLU A 50 15.04 -63.66 21.86
CA GLU A 50 16.20 -62.77 21.75
C GLU A 50 16.27 -62.08 20.39
N ILE A 51 16.10 -62.84 19.28
CA ILE A 51 16.08 -62.29 17.92
C ILE A 51 14.94 -61.28 17.77
N SER A 52 13.74 -61.58 18.26
CA SER A 52 12.58 -60.67 18.20
C SER A 52 12.86 -59.36 18.96
N THR A 53 13.52 -59.45 20.11
CA THR A 53 13.93 -58.29 20.91
C THR A 53 14.95 -57.43 20.16
N ILE A 54 15.96 -58.07 19.56
CA ILE A 54 16.97 -57.37 18.75
C ILE A 54 16.33 -56.65 17.55
N ILE A 55 15.40 -57.31 16.86
CA ILE A 55 14.68 -56.71 15.71
C ILE A 55 13.89 -55.47 16.14
N THR A 56 13.21 -55.55 17.29
CA THR A 56 12.42 -54.43 17.83
C THR A 56 13.33 -53.25 18.17
N ASN A 57 14.41 -53.50 18.91
CA ASN A 57 15.39 -52.47 19.28
C ASN A 57 16.04 -51.82 18.05
N TYR A 58 16.33 -52.61 17.01
CA TYR A 58 16.89 -52.09 15.76
C TYR A 58 15.92 -51.15 15.04
N SER A 59 14.62 -51.51 14.98
CA SER A 59 13.59 -50.66 14.37
C SER A 59 13.39 -49.34 15.14
N GLU A 60 13.42 -49.38 16.47
CA GLU A 60 13.36 -48.17 17.30
C GLU A 60 14.59 -47.28 17.09
N LEU A 61 15.78 -47.88 16.99
CA LEU A 61 17.02 -47.17 16.71
C LEU A 61 16.97 -46.48 15.34
N GLU A 62 16.54 -47.18 14.30
CA GLU A 62 16.37 -46.63 12.96
C GLU A 62 15.45 -45.40 12.97
N THR A 63 14.30 -45.51 13.63
CA THR A 63 13.34 -44.40 13.78
C THR A 63 13.95 -43.19 14.48
N LYS A 64 14.71 -43.40 15.56
CA LYS A 64 15.36 -42.31 16.31
C LYS A 64 16.49 -41.66 15.52
N ILE A 65 17.24 -42.43 14.73
CA ILE A 65 18.25 -41.91 13.80
C ILE A 65 17.61 -41.01 12.74
N GLU A 66 16.48 -41.43 12.15
CA GLU A 66 15.74 -40.61 11.19
C GLU A 66 15.28 -39.27 11.81
N GLN A 67 14.79 -39.30 13.05
CA GLN A 67 14.39 -38.09 13.77
C GLN A 67 15.57 -37.13 14.00
N ILE A 68 16.75 -37.66 14.34
CA ILE A 68 17.99 -36.89 14.49
C ILE A 68 18.35 -36.23 13.15
N LEU A 69 18.41 -37.00 12.06
CA LEU A 69 18.78 -36.49 10.73
C LEU A 69 17.83 -35.39 10.26
N ASN A 70 16.53 -35.58 10.45
CA ASN A 70 15.53 -34.56 10.10
C ASN A 70 15.72 -33.27 10.93
N THR A 71 16.00 -33.40 12.23
CA THR A 71 16.22 -32.24 13.11
C THR A 71 17.53 -31.53 12.78
N MET A 72 18.60 -32.25 12.45
CA MET A 72 19.85 -31.68 11.96
C MET A 72 19.66 -30.90 10.66
N ASN A 73 18.89 -31.43 9.71
CA ASN A 73 18.56 -30.72 8.48
C ASN A 73 17.79 -29.41 8.76
N LYS A 74 16.87 -29.39 9.74
CA LYS A 74 16.21 -28.15 10.17
C LYS A 74 17.19 -27.13 10.74
N ILE A 75 18.17 -27.56 11.53
CA ILE A 75 19.24 -26.68 12.05
C ILE A 75 20.05 -26.07 10.91
N GLU A 76 20.44 -26.88 9.92
CA GLU A 76 21.19 -26.42 8.75
C GLU A 76 20.41 -25.38 7.94
N GLN A 77 19.12 -25.65 7.68
CA GLN A 77 18.22 -24.73 7.00
C GLN A 77 18.05 -23.41 7.78
N SER A 78 17.88 -23.48 9.10
CA SER A 78 17.80 -22.28 9.96
C SER A 78 19.08 -21.46 9.92
N LYS A 79 20.27 -22.11 9.97
CA LYS A 79 21.56 -21.41 9.87
C LYS A 79 21.73 -20.71 8.52
N LYS A 80 21.34 -21.37 7.42
CA LYS A 80 21.34 -20.77 6.09
C LYS A 80 20.42 -19.55 6.02
N SER A 81 19.19 -19.67 6.54
CA SER A 81 18.24 -18.56 6.61
C SER A 81 18.80 -17.36 7.38
N ILE A 82 19.47 -17.60 8.53
CA ILE A 82 20.12 -16.53 9.30
C ILE A 82 21.19 -15.81 8.47
N SER A 83 22.03 -16.56 7.74
CA SER A 83 23.05 -15.97 6.87
C SER A 83 22.42 -15.10 5.77
N ASP A 84 21.41 -15.63 5.08
CA ASP A 84 20.73 -14.93 3.97
C ASP A 84 20.02 -13.67 4.47
N LEU A 85 19.32 -13.75 5.60
CA LEU A 85 18.65 -12.62 6.24
C LEU A 85 19.64 -11.55 6.72
N GLY A 86 20.78 -11.95 7.28
CA GLY A 86 21.83 -11.03 7.71
C GLY A 86 22.48 -10.27 6.54
N GLU A 87 22.66 -10.92 5.38
CA GLU A 87 23.13 -10.26 4.17
C GLU A 87 22.09 -9.25 3.65
N GLN A 88 20.81 -9.63 3.64
CA GLN A 88 19.71 -8.74 3.26
C GLN A 88 19.59 -7.52 4.19
N GLU A 89 19.73 -7.72 5.50
CA GLU A 89 19.73 -6.65 6.50
C GLU A 89 20.85 -5.64 6.21
N LYS A 90 22.07 -6.13 6.00
CA LYS A 90 23.25 -5.31 5.69
C LYS A 90 23.07 -4.50 4.41
N LEU A 91 22.61 -5.12 3.33
CA LEU A 91 22.36 -4.43 2.06
C LEU A 91 21.28 -3.36 2.21
N THR A 92 20.17 -3.71 2.85
CA THR A 92 19.03 -2.79 3.06
C THR A 92 19.44 -1.60 3.92
N THR A 93 20.25 -1.83 4.97
CA THR A 93 20.78 -0.78 5.85
C THR A 93 21.66 0.19 5.07
N LYS A 94 22.51 -0.31 4.18
CA LYS A 94 23.34 0.53 3.31
C LYS A 94 22.46 1.40 2.39
N THR A 95 21.44 0.81 1.76
CA THR A 95 20.51 1.56 0.92
C THR A 95 19.76 2.65 1.69
N ILE A 96 19.36 2.39 2.94
CA ILE A 96 18.75 3.41 3.80
C ILE A 96 19.73 4.55 4.09
N TYR A 97 21.00 4.25 4.36
CA TYR A 97 22.01 5.28 4.57
C TYR A 97 22.18 6.17 3.33
N ASP A 98 22.27 5.58 2.14
CA ASP A 98 22.36 6.30 0.87
C ASP A 98 21.10 7.16 0.60
N LEU A 99 19.91 6.69 1.00
CA LEU A 99 18.69 7.48 0.95
C LEU A 99 18.69 8.64 1.95
N ILE A 100 19.22 8.45 3.16
CA ILE A 100 19.31 9.51 4.17
C ILE A 100 20.19 10.65 3.65
N THR A 101 21.33 10.34 3.02
CA THR A 101 22.21 11.38 2.45
C THR A 101 21.53 12.11 1.30
N THR A 102 20.83 11.38 0.43
CA THR A 102 20.05 11.96 -0.69
C THR A 102 18.94 12.87 -0.19
N ILE A 103 18.13 12.43 0.78
CA ILE A 103 17.08 13.22 1.44
C ILE A 103 17.66 14.51 2.02
N GLY A 104 18.82 14.44 2.69
CA GLY A 104 19.47 15.62 3.25
C GLY A 104 19.95 16.62 2.17
N SER A 105 20.30 16.15 0.98
CA SER A 105 20.62 17.01 -0.17
C SER A 105 19.36 17.67 -0.73
N ASP A 106 18.31 16.87 -0.96
CA ASP A 106 17.02 17.34 -1.47
C ASP A 106 16.41 18.42 -0.56
N GLU A 107 16.46 18.21 0.75
CA GLU A 107 15.96 19.17 1.76
C GLU A 107 16.70 20.51 1.69
N LYS A 108 18.04 20.47 1.56
CA LYS A 108 18.86 21.69 1.41
C LYS A 108 18.58 22.41 0.10
N GLU A 109 18.41 21.69 -0.99
CA GLU A 109 18.09 22.28 -2.29
C GLU A 109 16.71 22.97 -2.26
N ILE A 110 15.72 22.34 -1.65
CA ILE A 110 14.38 22.93 -1.44
C ILE A 110 14.46 24.16 -0.54
N GLU A 111 15.22 24.09 0.55
CA GLU A 111 15.44 25.22 1.46
C GLU A 111 16.10 26.40 0.73
N ASN A 112 17.13 26.15 -0.08
CA ASN A 112 17.79 27.17 -0.88
C ASN A 112 16.82 27.85 -1.87
N ILE A 113 15.93 27.07 -2.51
CA ILE A 113 14.89 27.63 -3.38
C ILE A 113 13.92 28.49 -2.56
N LYS A 114 13.47 28.02 -1.39
CA LYS A 114 12.53 28.76 -0.53
C LYS A 114 13.12 30.03 0.09
N ASN A 115 14.44 30.05 0.31
CA ASN A 115 15.17 31.20 0.81
C ASN A 115 15.58 32.19 -0.29
N SER A 116 15.32 31.87 -1.56
CA SER A 116 15.62 32.75 -2.68
C SER A 116 14.73 34.01 -2.65
N SER A 117 15.30 35.11 -3.15
CA SER A 117 14.56 36.35 -3.40
C SER A 117 13.37 36.10 -4.32
N GLU A 118 13.56 35.28 -5.33
CA GLU A 118 12.59 34.91 -6.36
C GLU A 118 11.37 34.22 -5.74
N TYR A 119 11.58 33.30 -4.81
CA TYR A 119 10.46 32.64 -4.11
C TYR A 119 9.71 33.60 -3.17
N THR A 120 10.43 34.53 -2.53
CA THR A 120 9.82 35.57 -1.68
C THR A 120 8.95 36.51 -2.53
N GLU A 121 9.44 36.93 -3.70
CA GLU A 121 8.67 37.74 -4.65
C GLU A 121 7.43 37.00 -5.16
N PHE A 122 7.56 35.71 -5.48
CA PHE A 122 6.43 34.86 -5.85
C PHE A 122 5.33 34.83 -4.78
N LEU A 123 5.70 34.67 -3.50
CA LEU A 123 4.73 34.69 -2.39
C LEU A 123 4.01 36.04 -2.30
N GLN A 124 4.76 37.15 -2.37
CA GLN A 124 4.18 38.49 -2.33
C GLN A 124 3.24 38.78 -3.51
N ILE A 125 3.56 38.25 -4.71
CA ILE A 125 2.70 38.38 -5.89
C ILE A 125 1.40 37.61 -5.69
N ASN A 126 1.44 36.40 -5.14
CA ASN A 126 0.22 35.63 -4.83
C ASN A 126 -0.65 36.32 -3.78
N GLU A 127 -0.07 36.85 -2.71
CA GLU A 127 -0.82 37.61 -1.70
C GLU A 127 -1.50 38.85 -2.31
N LYS A 128 -0.80 39.56 -3.20
CA LYS A 128 -1.39 40.69 -3.94
C LYS A 128 -2.54 40.22 -4.84
N LEU A 129 -2.38 39.10 -5.54
CA LEU A 129 -3.42 38.53 -6.39
C LEU A 129 -4.67 38.13 -5.58
N ASP A 130 -4.48 37.55 -4.39
CA ASP A 130 -5.58 37.23 -3.47
C ASP A 130 -6.31 38.49 -3.00
N SER A 131 -5.57 39.57 -2.72
CA SER A 131 -6.14 40.86 -2.30
C SER A 131 -7.00 41.53 -3.39
N LEU A 132 -6.72 41.29 -4.68
CA LEU A 132 -7.50 41.82 -5.81
C LEU A 132 -8.95 41.31 -5.81
N SER A 133 -9.24 40.14 -5.23
CA SER A 133 -10.62 39.65 -5.10
C SER A 133 -11.48 40.61 -4.26
N SER A 134 -10.93 41.14 -3.18
CA SER A 134 -11.60 42.14 -2.34
C SER A 134 -11.84 43.44 -3.08
N GLU A 135 -10.84 43.92 -3.84
CA GLU A 135 -10.96 45.12 -4.65
C GLU A 135 -12.01 44.98 -5.76
N LYS A 136 -12.00 43.84 -6.47
CA LYS A 136 -13.02 43.50 -7.48
C LYS A 136 -14.43 43.59 -6.90
N ASN A 137 -14.64 42.99 -5.73
CA ASN A 137 -15.94 42.97 -5.07
C ASN A 137 -16.38 44.38 -4.64
N LYS A 138 -15.47 45.23 -4.19
CA LYS A 138 -15.79 46.64 -3.87
C LYS A 138 -16.29 47.39 -5.10
N ILE A 139 -15.57 47.30 -6.23
CA ILE A 139 -15.97 47.94 -7.49
C ILE A 139 -17.32 47.38 -7.98
N ARG A 140 -17.48 46.06 -7.93
CA ARG A 140 -18.73 45.39 -8.31
C ARG A 140 -19.92 45.86 -7.47
N ASN A 141 -19.78 45.89 -6.15
CA ASN A 141 -20.83 46.31 -5.23
C ASN A 141 -21.21 47.79 -5.44
N GLU A 142 -20.23 48.66 -5.68
CA GLU A 142 -20.48 50.09 -5.96
C GLU A 142 -21.35 50.26 -7.22
N ILE A 143 -21.00 49.54 -8.28
CA ILE A 143 -21.74 49.55 -9.55
C ILE A 143 -23.14 48.97 -9.38
N GLU A 144 -23.26 47.79 -8.77
CA GLU A 144 -24.55 47.12 -8.56
C GLU A 144 -25.49 47.98 -7.70
N LEU A 145 -24.97 48.64 -6.67
CA LEU A 145 -25.75 49.55 -5.82
C LEU A 145 -26.32 50.72 -6.62
N GLN A 146 -25.53 51.33 -7.50
CA GLN A 146 -25.99 52.43 -8.35
C GLN A 146 -27.00 51.96 -9.39
N LEU A 147 -26.73 50.85 -10.08
CA LEU A 147 -27.59 50.33 -11.14
C LEU A 147 -28.92 49.77 -10.58
N THR A 148 -28.94 49.32 -9.33
CA THR A 148 -30.18 48.91 -8.64
C THR A 148 -31.17 50.05 -8.52
N LYS A 149 -30.71 51.30 -8.33
CA LYS A 149 -31.57 52.50 -8.25
C LYS A 149 -32.42 52.68 -9.52
N ILE A 150 -31.88 52.32 -10.68
CA ILE A 150 -32.53 52.48 -11.98
C ILE A 150 -33.01 51.15 -12.60
N SER A 151 -32.94 50.04 -11.86
CA SER A 151 -33.34 48.71 -12.34
C SER A 151 -34.80 48.66 -12.82
N ARG A 152 -35.72 49.32 -12.12
CA ARG A 152 -37.15 49.33 -12.45
C ARG A 152 -37.47 50.03 -13.77
N PRO A 153 -37.02 51.28 -14.01
CA PRO A 153 -37.21 51.92 -15.31
C PRO A 153 -36.52 51.14 -16.45
N LEU A 154 -35.31 50.61 -16.23
CA LEU A 154 -34.63 49.78 -17.24
C LEU A 154 -35.42 48.52 -17.59
N ASN A 155 -35.89 47.77 -16.59
CA ASN A 155 -36.71 46.57 -16.81
C ASN A 155 -38.00 46.87 -17.58
N LYS A 156 -38.64 48.02 -17.33
CA LYS A 156 -39.82 48.45 -18.09
C LYS A 156 -39.46 48.86 -19.52
N TYR A 157 -38.34 49.55 -19.70
CA TYR A 157 -37.86 49.96 -21.00
C TYR A 157 -37.59 48.76 -21.92
N VAL A 158 -37.11 47.63 -21.40
CA VAL A 158 -36.95 46.38 -22.17
C VAL A 158 -38.19 46.04 -23.01
N TYR A 159 -39.40 46.17 -22.44
CA TYR A 159 -40.66 45.80 -23.09
C TYR A 159 -41.15 46.80 -24.14
N VAL A 160 -40.89 48.09 -23.93
CA VAL A 160 -41.35 49.16 -24.83
C VAL A 160 -40.28 49.59 -25.84
N SER A 161 -39.06 49.07 -25.68
CA SER A 161 -37.92 49.43 -26.53
C SER A 161 -38.04 48.85 -27.95
N SER A 162 -37.80 49.73 -28.94
CA SER A 162 -37.58 49.34 -30.34
C SER A 162 -36.11 49.04 -30.63
N LEU A 163 -35.31 48.76 -29.58
CA LEU A 163 -33.90 48.40 -29.72
C LEU A 163 -33.73 47.13 -30.56
N ASP A 164 -32.63 47.08 -31.31
CA ASP A 164 -32.23 45.91 -32.07
C ASP A 164 -31.77 44.77 -31.16
N LYS A 165 -31.53 43.60 -31.74
CA LYS A 165 -31.20 42.38 -30.98
C LYS A 165 -29.91 42.52 -30.14
N PRO A 166 -28.81 43.12 -30.66
CA PRO A 166 -27.61 43.41 -29.87
C PRO A 166 -27.86 44.32 -28.66
N LEU A 167 -28.51 45.46 -28.84
CA LEU A 167 -28.73 46.42 -27.75
C LEU A 167 -29.71 45.88 -26.69
N LYS A 168 -30.72 45.10 -27.10
CA LYS A 168 -31.60 44.39 -26.15
C LYS A 168 -30.84 43.39 -25.28
N LYS A 169 -29.89 42.65 -25.86
CA LYS A 169 -29.05 41.72 -25.12
C LYS A 169 -28.13 42.47 -24.15
N LEU A 170 -27.54 43.59 -24.59
CA LEU A 170 -26.70 44.44 -23.75
C LEU A 170 -27.49 45.01 -22.57
N LEU A 171 -28.71 45.52 -22.79
CA LEU A 171 -29.60 46.00 -21.73
C LEU A 171 -29.94 44.90 -20.72
N ALA A 172 -30.29 43.69 -21.19
CA ALA A 172 -30.56 42.58 -20.29
C ALA A 172 -29.34 42.23 -19.41
N ASN A 173 -28.15 42.23 -20.01
CA ASN A 173 -26.90 41.99 -19.28
C ASN A 173 -26.54 43.14 -18.33
N LEU A 174 -26.82 44.40 -18.69
CA LEU A 174 -26.62 45.56 -17.81
C LEU A 174 -27.50 45.48 -16.55
N ILE A 175 -28.71 44.94 -16.68
CA ILE A 175 -29.60 44.72 -15.53
C ILE A 175 -29.11 43.56 -14.66
N ALA A 176 -28.69 42.45 -15.27
CA ALA A 176 -28.32 41.25 -14.55
C ALA A 176 -26.91 41.29 -13.93
N ASN A 177 -25.93 41.78 -14.68
CA ASN A 177 -24.50 41.80 -14.32
C ASN A 177 -23.83 43.06 -14.86
N PRO A 178 -24.10 44.24 -14.28
CA PRO A 178 -23.62 45.52 -14.82
C PRO A 178 -22.09 45.61 -14.88
N TYR A 179 -21.38 45.03 -13.91
CA TYR A 179 -19.92 45.02 -13.88
C TYR A 179 -19.30 44.41 -15.15
N ASP A 180 -19.87 43.32 -15.67
CA ASP A 180 -19.28 42.55 -16.79
C ASP A 180 -19.49 43.23 -18.15
N VAL A 181 -20.43 44.18 -18.24
CA VAL A 181 -20.73 44.89 -19.50
C VAL A 181 -20.20 46.32 -19.55
N LEU A 182 -19.79 46.89 -18.41
CA LEU A 182 -19.22 48.24 -18.31
C LEU A 182 -17.76 48.25 -18.79
N VAL A 183 -17.61 48.19 -20.10
CA VAL A 183 -16.33 48.26 -20.82
C VAL A 183 -16.38 49.35 -21.88
N ASP A 184 -15.20 49.86 -22.28
CA ASP A 184 -15.10 50.96 -23.25
C ASP A 184 -15.82 50.67 -24.58
N SER A 185 -15.78 49.42 -25.06
CA SER A 185 -16.45 49.03 -26.30
C SER A 185 -17.97 49.19 -26.26
N ASN A 186 -18.58 49.08 -25.07
CA ASN A 186 -20.02 49.15 -24.87
C ASN A 186 -20.47 50.54 -24.39
N LYS A 187 -19.53 51.47 -24.17
CA LYS A 187 -19.79 52.75 -23.51
C LYS A 187 -20.91 53.54 -24.20
N GLN A 188 -20.80 53.72 -25.51
CA GLN A 188 -21.77 54.51 -26.28
C GLN A 188 -23.15 53.87 -26.29
N ASP A 189 -23.19 52.54 -26.46
CA ASP A 189 -24.43 51.77 -26.44
C ASP A 189 -25.14 51.83 -25.08
N ILE A 190 -24.37 51.77 -23.97
CA ILE A 190 -24.90 51.90 -22.61
C ILE A 190 -25.44 53.31 -22.39
N ILE A 191 -24.71 54.36 -22.81
CA ILE A 191 -25.18 55.74 -22.73
C ILE A 191 -26.50 55.89 -23.51
N GLN A 192 -26.55 55.38 -24.74
CA GLN A 192 -27.76 55.41 -25.57
C GLN A 192 -28.94 54.70 -24.89
N ILE A 193 -28.72 53.54 -24.27
CA ILE A 193 -29.75 52.80 -23.52
C ILE A 193 -30.28 53.63 -22.35
N LEU A 194 -29.39 54.26 -21.57
CA LEU A 194 -29.76 55.07 -20.41
C LEU A 194 -30.51 56.35 -20.84
N GLU A 195 -30.02 57.06 -21.85
CA GLU A 195 -30.69 58.24 -22.42
C GLU A 195 -32.06 57.89 -23.02
N SER A 196 -32.17 56.76 -23.71
CA SER A 196 -33.44 56.33 -24.29
C SER A 196 -34.45 55.94 -23.20
N THR A 197 -33.97 55.33 -22.10
CA THR A 197 -34.80 55.05 -20.93
C THR A 197 -35.29 56.35 -20.28
N ARG A 198 -34.39 57.33 -20.13
CA ARG A 198 -34.70 58.68 -19.61
C ARG A 198 -35.76 59.39 -20.44
N ASN A 199 -35.58 59.41 -21.76
CA ASN A 199 -36.54 60.00 -22.71
C ASN A 199 -37.87 59.23 -22.70
N GLY A 200 -37.83 57.92 -22.50
CA GLY A 200 -39.00 57.08 -22.31
C GLY A 200 -39.83 57.48 -21.09
N ILE A 201 -39.17 57.83 -19.98
CA ILE A 201 -39.83 58.33 -18.77
C ILE A 201 -40.43 59.72 -19.03
N GLN A 202 -39.66 60.64 -19.62
CA GLN A 202 -40.11 62.00 -19.93
C GLN A 202 -41.33 62.03 -20.87
N SER A 203 -41.36 61.13 -21.87
CA SER A 203 -42.48 61.00 -22.82
C SER A 203 -43.68 60.23 -22.26
N GLY A 204 -43.56 59.64 -21.07
CA GLY A 204 -44.59 58.80 -20.46
C GLY A 204 -44.70 57.37 -21.03
N SER A 205 -43.85 56.99 -21.98
CA SER A 205 -43.80 55.62 -22.53
C SER A 205 -43.23 54.59 -21.55
N VAL A 206 -42.40 55.03 -20.60
CA VAL A 206 -41.92 54.23 -19.45
C VAL A 206 -42.55 54.74 -18.17
N SER A 207 -43.53 54.00 -17.65
CA SER A 207 -44.23 54.37 -16.42
C SER A 207 -43.36 54.13 -15.18
N VAL A 208 -43.13 55.15 -14.36
CA VAL A 208 -42.46 55.06 -13.05
C VAL A 208 -43.34 55.65 -11.95
N LYS A 209 -43.01 55.36 -10.68
CA LYS A 209 -43.80 55.87 -9.54
C LYS A 209 -43.54 57.35 -9.26
N ASP A 210 -42.28 57.76 -9.42
CA ASP A 210 -41.78 59.10 -9.16
C ASP A 210 -40.88 59.48 -10.33
N THR A 211 -41.42 60.34 -11.21
CA THR A 211 -40.77 60.74 -12.47
C THR A 211 -39.49 61.51 -12.19
N ASP A 212 -39.57 62.56 -11.37
CA ASP A 212 -38.44 63.44 -11.08
C ASP A 212 -37.29 62.67 -10.42
N LYS A 213 -37.61 61.82 -9.43
CA LYS A 213 -36.60 60.98 -8.79
C LYS A 213 -35.94 60.01 -9.77
N SER A 214 -36.72 59.37 -10.65
CA SER A 214 -36.19 58.40 -11.61
C SER A 214 -35.28 59.07 -12.64
N LEU A 215 -35.65 60.27 -13.11
CA LEU A 215 -34.83 61.07 -14.03
C LEU A 215 -33.50 61.47 -13.36
N LEU A 216 -33.54 61.98 -12.13
CA LEU A 216 -32.34 62.33 -11.37
C LEU A 216 -31.41 61.13 -11.16
N GLN A 217 -31.95 59.96 -10.84
CA GLN A 217 -31.16 58.74 -10.65
C GLN A 217 -30.51 58.24 -11.95
N ILE A 218 -31.18 58.40 -13.10
CA ILE A 218 -30.60 58.07 -14.41
C ILE A 218 -29.51 59.08 -14.78
N ASP A 219 -29.73 60.37 -14.54
CA ASP A 219 -28.74 61.43 -14.77
C ASP A 219 -27.49 61.24 -13.89
N GLU A 220 -27.67 60.90 -12.61
CA GLU A 220 -26.60 60.51 -11.70
C GLU A 220 -25.81 59.32 -12.29
N THR A 221 -26.51 58.26 -12.70
CA THR A 221 -25.88 57.05 -13.25
C THR A 221 -25.10 57.34 -14.53
N LEU A 222 -25.69 58.11 -15.46
CA LEU A 222 -25.05 58.54 -16.71
C LEU A 222 -23.71 59.24 -16.45
N SER A 223 -23.67 60.14 -15.45
CA SER A 223 -22.45 60.86 -15.09
C SER A 223 -21.34 59.95 -14.52
N LEU A 224 -21.72 58.84 -13.88
CA LEU A 224 -20.81 57.89 -13.24
C LEU A 224 -20.30 56.79 -14.18
N ILE A 225 -20.97 56.52 -15.30
CA ILE A 225 -20.58 55.46 -16.26
C ILE A 225 -19.10 55.56 -16.68
N PRO A 226 -18.57 56.73 -17.11
CA PRO A 226 -17.16 56.83 -17.49
C PRO A 226 -16.21 56.44 -16.34
N GLY A 227 -16.52 56.87 -15.11
CA GLY A 227 -15.72 56.54 -13.93
C GLY A 227 -15.77 55.06 -13.56
N PHE A 228 -16.91 54.39 -13.76
CA PHE A 228 -17.01 52.94 -13.55
C PHE A 228 -16.20 52.15 -14.57
N ILE A 229 -16.28 52.52 -15.85
CA ILE A 229 -15.49 51.88 -16.92
C ILE A 229 -13.99 52.07 -16.65
N GLU A 230 -13.57 53.28 -16.25
CA GLU A 230 -12.18 53.56 -15.88
C GLU A 230 -11.71 52.72 -14.69
N LYS A 231 -12.51 52.63 -13.62
CA LYS A 231 -12.21 51.78 -12.45
C LYS A 231 -12.01 50.31 -12.84
N ILE A 232 -12.91 49.75 -13.67
CA ILE A 232 -12.81 48.38 -14.16
C ILE A 232 -11.55 48.19 -15.02
N SER A 233 -11.26 49.15 -15.90
CA SER A 233 -10.09 49.12 -16.78
C SER A 233 -8.77 49.14 -15.99
N ILE A 234 -8.64 50.04 -15.01
CA ILE A 234 -7.48 50.11 -14.12
C ILE A 234 -7.29 48.80 -13.35
N PHE A 235 -8.38 48.27 -12.78
CA PHE A 235 -8.36 46.98 -12.09
C PHE A 235 -7.87 45.84 -13.00
N ASN A 236 -8.45 45.71 -14.20
CA ASN A 236 -8.07 44.66 -15.15
C ASN A 236 -6.62 44.79 -15.61
N ARG A 237 -6.12 46.01 -15.82
CA ARG A 237 -4.72 46.26 -16.16
C ARG A 237 -3.78 45.87 -15.01
N SER A 238 -4.12 46.26 -13.78
CA SER A 238 -3.36 45.88 -12.58
C SER A 238 -3.30 44.36 -12.42
N LYS A 239 -4.45 43.69 -12.57
CA LYS A 239 -4.55 42.23 -12.54
C LYS A 239 -3.67 41.58 -13.61
N SER A 240 -3.76 42.04 -14.86
CA SER A 240 -2.97 41.49 -15.97
C SER A 240 -1.46 41.70 -15.77
N ASP A 241 -1.04 42.84 -15.23
CA ASP A 241 0.38 43.09 -14.90
C ASP A 241 0.89 42.11 -13.85
N ILE A 242 0.12 41.90 -12.77
CA ILE A 242 0.44 40.93 -11.72
C ILE A 242 0.47 39.49 -12.26
N GLU A 243 -0.52 39.09 -13.07
CA GLU A 243 -0.56 37.76 -13.70
C GLU A 243 0.64 37.54 -14.65
N SER A 244 1.03 38.55 -15.41
CA SER A 244 2.20 38.46 -16.29
C SER A 244 3.52 38.30 -15.53
N LYS A 245 3.65 38.96 -14.37
CA LYS A 245 4.80 38.78 -13.46
C LYS A 245 4.82 37.38 -12.88
N LEU A 246 3.65 36.81 -12.56
CA LEU A 246 3.52 35.46 -12.03
C LEU A 246 3.99 34.38 -13.03
N LEU A 247 3.71 34.57 -14.33
CA LEU A 247 4.15 33.65 -15.40
C LEU A 247 5.69 33.50 -15.49
N GLY A 248 6.44 34.48 -14.98
CA GLY A 248 7.91 34.42 -14.94
C GLY A 248 8.46 33.46 -13.88
N PHE A 249 7.63 33.00 -12.93
CA PHE A 249 8.06 32.12 -11.84
C PHE A 249 7.79 30.65 -12.15
N ASN A 250 8.86 29.90 -12.40
CA ASN A 250 8.77 28.45 -12.59
C ASN A 250 8.78 27.71 -11.24
N ASN A 251 7.60 27.60 -10.62
CA ASN A 251 7.41 26.81 -9.39
C ASN A 251 7.37 25.29 -9.64
N ASP A 252 7.36 24.85 -10.91
CA ASP A 252 7.31 23.41 -11.21
C ASP A 252 8.59 22.71 -10.76
N GLN A 253 9.73 23.39 -10.79
CA GLN A 253 10.99 22.84 -10.28
C GLN A 253 10.92 22.55 -8.77
N LEU A 254 10.36 23.48 -7.98
CA LEU A 254 10.19 23.28 -6.55
C LEU A 254 9.21 22.14 -6.27
N ARG A 255 8.06 22.12 -6.96
CA ARG A 255 7.06 21.04 -6.83
C ARG A 255 7.63 19.67 -7.20
N GLN A 256 8.42 19.58 -8.26
CA GLN A 256 9.09 18.34 -8.65
C GLN A 256 10.06 17.87 -7.58
N LYS A 257 10.90 18.77 -7.05
CA LYS A 257 11.83 18.44 -5.96
C LYS A 257 11.10 17.99 -4.68
N GLU A 258 10.04 18.69 -4.29
CA GLU A 258 9.21 18.30 -3.14
C GLU A 258 8.54 16.94 -3.35
N SER A 259 8.09 16.64 -4.57
CA SER A 259 7.53 15.33 -4.91
C SER A 259 8.59 14.22 -4.84
N VAL A 260 9.78 14.44 -5.38
CA VAL A 260 10.91 13.49 -5.30
C VAL A 260 11.32 13.26 -3.85
N LEU A 261 11.46 14.32 -3.05
CA LEU A 261 11.75 14.23 -1.61
C LEU A 261 10.69 13.36 -0.89
N SER A 262 9.41 13.54 -1.23
CA SER A 262 8.33 12.73 -0.66
C SER A 262 8.46 11.25 -1.04
N MET A 263 8.82 10.94 -2.29
CA MET A 263 9.10 9.57 -2.73
C MET A 263 10.26 8.96 -1.94
N HIS A 264 11.41 9.64 -1.85
CA HIS A 264 12.56 9.16 -1.10
C HIS A 264 12.24 8.90 0.39
N LYS A 265 11.45 9.77 1.02
CA LYS A 265 10.98 9.58 2.41
C LYS A 265 10.09 8.33 2.56
N ASN A 266 9.18 8.10 1.61
CA ASN A 266 8.32 6.93 1.61
C ASN A 266 9.13 5.63 1.40
N ASP A 267 10.08 5.64 0.46
CA ASP A 267 10.96 4.51 0.19
C ASP A 267 11.79 4.15 1.43
N LYS A 268 12.37 5.15 2.10
CA LYS A 268 13.06 4.95 3.38
C LYS A 268 12.16 4.28 4.42
N SER A 269 10.94 4.78 4.61
CA SER A 269 9.99 4.21 5.59
C SER A 269 9.61 2.76 5.28
N SER A 270 9.46 2.44 3.98
CA SER A 270 9.22 1.07 3.52
C SER A 270 10.40 0.15 3.85
N LEU A 271 11.63 0.58 3.55
CA LEU A 271 12.83 -0.19 3.84
C LEU A 271 13.07 -0.37 5.35
N GLU A 272 12.80 0.65 6.18
CA GLU A 272 12.86 0.52 7.64
C GLU A 272 11.85 -0.51 8.17
N SER A 273 10.67 -0.58 7.57
CA SER A 273 9.67 -1.59 7.92
C SER A 273 10.10 -3.00 7.51
N LYS A 274 10.77 -3.11 6.36
CA LYS A 274 11.39 -4.36 5.91
C LYS A 274 12.50 -4.82 6.87
N ILE A 275 13.39 -3.93 7.30
CA ILE A 275 14.43 -4.24 8.30
C ILE A 275 13.80 -4.78 9.58
N ARG A 276 12.78 -4.11 10.14
CA ARG A 276 12.09 -4.60 11.35
C ARG A 276 11.53 -6.02 11.19
N SER A 277 11.05 -6.37 9.99
CA SER A 277 10.59 -7.72 9.70
C SER A 277 11.75 -8.72 9.66
N ILE A 278 12.86 -8.36 9.02
CA ILE A 278 14.08 -9.18 8.94
C ILE A 278 14.66 -9.41 10.34
N GLU A 279 14.79 -8.36 11.16
CA GLU A 279 15.28 -8.44 12.55
C GLU A 279 14.41 -9.39 13.40
N LYS A 280 13.09 -9.32 13.23
CA LYS A 280 12.17 -10.22 13.91
C LYS A 280 12.37 -11.67 13.48
N GLU A 281 12.47 -11.93 12.17
CA GLU A 281 12.66 -13.27 11.64
C GLU A 281 14.02 -13.87 12.04
N LEU A 282 15.07 -13.04 12.04
CA LEU A 282 16.40 -13.41 12.55
C LEU A 282 16.32 -13.83 14.01
N LYS A 283 15.65 -13.04 14.86
CA LYS A 283 15.46 -13.36 16.27
C LYS A 283 14.71 -14.68 16.44
N ASP A 284 13.55 -14.82 15.80
CA ASP A 284 12.71 -16.01 15.91
C ASP A 284 13.47 -17.28 15.45
N THR A 285 14.22 -17.19 14.35
CA THR A 285 15.02 -18.31 13.82
C THR A 285 16.19 -18.66 14.75
N THR A 286 16.87 -17.65 15.31
CA THR A 286 17.98 -17.84 16.25
C THR A 286 17.51 -18.48 17.56
N GLU A 287 16.32 -18.13 18.06
CA GLU A 287 15.74 -18.71 19.28
C GLU A 287 15.28 -20.17 19.11
N ILE A 288 15.01 -20.62 17.88
CA ILE A 288 14.57 -21.99 17.59
C ILE A 288 15.75 -22.98 17.54
N ILE A 289 16.92 -22.58 17.03
CA ILE A 289 18.08 -23.46 16.89
C ILE A 289 18.45 -24.20 18.20
N PRO A 290 18.55 -23.53 19.37
CA PRO A 290 18.83 -24.21 20.63
C PRO A 290 17.81 -25.28 21.01
N LYS A 291 16.53 -25.13 20.62
CA LYS A 291 15.49 -26.12 20.87
C LYS A 291 15.72 -27.38 20.03
N PHE A 292 16.10 -27.21 18.76
CA PHE A 292 16.48 -28.33 17.90
C PHE A 292 17.74 -29.03 18.39
N VAL A 293 18.76 -28.28 18.81
CA VAL A 293 20.00 -28.85 19.37
C VAL A 293 19.70 -29.69 20.61
N LYS A 294 18.92 -29.17 21.56
CA LYS A 294 18.50 -29.94 22.74
C LYS A 294 17.70 -31.20 22.39
N SER A 295 16.86 -31.13 21.36
CA SER A 295 16.11 -32.30 20.88
C SER A 295 17.05 -33.38 20.34
N VAL A 296 18.05 -33.01 19.53
CA VAL A 296 19.06 -33.96 19.02
C VAL A 296 19.86 -34.57 20.17
N GLU A 297 20.29 -33.75 21.13
CA GLU A 297 21.06 -34.18 22.30
C GLU A 297 20.25 -35.17 23.16
N SER A 298 18.96 -34.91 23.38
CA SER A 298 18.06 -35.81 24.09
C SER A 298 17.94 -37.17 23.40
N ILE A 299 17.68 -37.19 22.09
CA ILE A 299 17.50 -38.44 21.33
C ILE A 299 18.82 -39.24 21.31
N LEU A 300 19.96 -38.57 21.13
CA LEU A 300 21.27 -39.20 21.19
C LEU A 300 21.54 -39.86 22.54
N ASN A 301 21.15 -39.22 23.64
CA ASN A 301 21.30 -39.76 24.99
C ASN A 301 20.35 -40.93 25.28
N GLU A 302 19.23 -41.06 24.56
CA GLU A 302 18.32 -42.20 24.67
C GLU A 302 18.82 -43.45 23.93
N ILE A 303 19.57 -43.28 22.84
CA ILE A 303 20.03 -44.39 21.99
C ILE A 303 21.46 -44.83 22.25
N SER A 304 22.17 -44.13 23.14
CA SER A 304 23.58 -44.35 23.40
C SER A 304 23.87 -44.63 24.87
N ALA A 305 24.91 -45.43 25.10
CA ALA A 305 25.47 -45.66 26.42
C ALA A 305 26.37 -44.51 26.91
N VAL A 306 26.64 -43.51 26.07
CA VAL A 306 27.43 -42.32 26.41
C VAL A 306 26.58 -41.06 26.36
N GLN A 307 26.90 -40.13 27.27
CA GLN A 307 26.22 -38.84 27.33
C GLN A 307 26.84 -37.86 26.32
N TYR A 308 26.02 -37.36 25.41
CA TYR A 308 26.37 -36.32 24.45
C TYR A 308 26.02 -34.94 24.99
N VAL A 309 26.89 -33.96 24.66
CA VAL A 309 26.64 -32.53 24.83
C VAL A 309 26.99 -31.84 23.52
N ILE A 310 26.02 -31.21 22.87
CA ILE A 310 26.24 -30.53 21.59
C ILE A 310 26.58 -29.07 21.86
N ARG A 311 27.80 -28.66 21.52
CA ARG A 311 28.20 -27.27 21.60
C ARG A 311 27.60 -26.48 20.44
N THR A 312 26.96 -25.37 20.78
CA THR A 312 26.56 -24.36 19.80
C THR A 312 27.68 -23.33 19.75
N GLU A 313 28.45 -23.35 18.65
CA GLU A 313 29.28 -22.21 18.23
C GLU A 313 28.43 -21.22 17.43
#